data_AF-A0A238U8H2-F1
#
_entry.id   AF-A0A238U8H2-F1
#
_cell.length_a   1.000
_cell.length_b   1.000
_cell.length_c   1.000
_cell.angle_alpha   90.00
_cell.angle_beta   90.00
_cell.angle_gamma   90.00
#
_symmetry.space_group_name_H-M   'P 1'
#
loop_
_entity.id
_entity.type
_entity.pdbx_description
1 polymer ?
#
loop_
_entity_poly.entity_id
_entity_poly.type
_entity_poly.pdbx_seq_one_letter_code
_entity_poly.pdbx_strand_id
1 'polypeptide(L)'
;MRTLNFKCKQWIILVLISLSIVSCSDTDEKTNPGAQAIGLIENSNKEFSGKISIDNSKIAYGVIQNSELNYTISVNINNKEITAVVDYENSTIDFKAADVQFSDMEKVDLLMSTADIAEYFLEEKEAKIDMHEYAMIKLMEYWSQAPSQHVFHSRKVNSDLDVKLRSRNEGITCIRRNSYVKAEYDDRNGRSYSDNVKVGSKPRANYGCMGRCGADCGRWWIPSAWTKDCMDHDQCSNIFNASGGSSDPNCGDEFNEAADDYVFGVLRGCRG
;
A
#
# COMPACT_ATOMS: atom_id res chain seq x y z
N MET A 1 12.20 -86.28 45.84
CA MET A 1 13.37 -85.46 46.24
C MET A 1 13.50 -84.34 45.21
N ARG A 2 13.34 -83.04 45.48
CA ARG A 2 13.48 -82.21 46.68
C ARG A 2 12.30 -81.23 46.79
N THR A 3 11.94 -80.89 48.02
CA THR A 3 11.04 -79.81 48.41
C THR A 3 11.78 -78.47 48.45
N LEU A 4 11.10 -77.36 48.14
CA LEU A 4 10.97 -76.20 49.03
C LEU A 4 10.03 -75.13 48.45
N ASN A 5 9.08 -74.72 49.30
CA ASN A 5 8.08 -73.67 49.13
C ASN A 5 8.71 -72.27 49.11
N PHE A 6 8.08 -71.31 48.43
CA PHE A 6 7.85 -69.97 48.97
C PHE A 6 6.65 -69.28 48.30
N LYS A 7 5.63 -68.96 49.11
CA LYS A 7 4.56 -68.01 48.77
C LYS A 7 5.11 -66.59 48.90
N CYS A 8 4.86 -65.71 47.93
CA CYS A 8 4.68 -64.28 48.22
C CYS A 8 3.94 -63.54 47.09
N LYS A 9 2.73 -63.09 47.44
CA LYS A 9 1.97 -61.92 46.96
C LYS A 9 1.86 -61.63 45.46
N GLN A 10 0.61 -61.68 45.01
CA GLN A 10 0.06 -60.92 43.88
C GLN A 10 0.49 -59.46 43.93
N TRP A 11 1.03 -58.96 42.81
CA TRP A 11 0.71 -57.64 42.28
C TRP A 11 0.51 -57.81 40.77
N ILE A 12 -0.72 -57.63 40.33
CA ILE A 12 -1.06 -57.49 38.91
C ILE A 12 -0.45 -56.15 38.47
N ILE A 13 0.63 -56.20 37.70
CA ILE A 13 1.10 -55.04 36.94
C ILE A 13 0.61 -55.26 35.51
N LEU A 14 -0.47 -54.57 35.18
CA LEU A 14 -0.94 -54.39 33.81
C LEU A 14 0.13 -53.58 33.06
N VAL A 15 0.93 -54.26 32.24
CA VAL A 15 1.82 -53.62 31.27
C VAL A 15 0.97 -53.22 30.07
N LEU A 16 0.37 -52.04 30.15
CA LEU A 16 -0.15 -51.33 28.98
C LEU A 16 1.06 -50.71 28.27
N ILE A 17 1.49 -51.38 27.20
CA ILE A 17 2.35 -50.78 26.19
C ILE A 17 1.50 -49.71 25.50
N SER A 18 1.54 -48.49 26.04
CA SER A 18 1.11 -47.32 25.30
C SER A 18 2.15 -47.11 24.20
N LEU A 19 1.80 -47.52 22.98
CA LEU A 19 2.37 -46.91 21.78
C LEU A 19 2.15 -45.41 21.92
N SER A 20 3.16 -44.69 22.38
CA SER A 20 3.27 -43.26 22.15
C SER A 20 3.54 -43.13 20.66
N ILE A 21 2.47 -43.07 19.87
CA ILE A 21 2.53 -42.48 18.54
C ILE A 21 2.91 -41.04 18.81
N VAL A 22 4.21 -40.74 18.72
CA VAL A 22 4.68 -39.38 18.51
C VAL A 22 4.14 -39.03 17.13
N SER A 23 2.91 -38.53 17.09
CA SER A 23 2.44 -37.76 15.97
C SER A 23 3.22 -36.45 16.05
N CYS A 24 4.40 -36.43 15.44
CA CYS A 24 4.86 -35.20 14.81
C CYS A 24 3.77 -34.85 13.81
N SER A 25 2.87 -33.94 14.19
CA SER A 25 2.12 -33.19 13.20
C SER A 25 3.11 -32.25 12.55
N ASP A 26 3.94 -32.78 11.66
CA ASP A 26 4.53 -32.00 10.58
C ASP A 26 3.37 -31.67 9.61
N THR A 27 2.48 -30.80 10.06
CA THR A 27 1.80 -29.92 9.12
C THR A 27 2.78 -28.80 8.83
N ASP A 28 3.84 -29.13 8.08
CA ASP A 28 4.34 -28.20 7.09
C ASP A 28 3.19 -28.03 6.08
N GLU A 29 2.23 -27.19 6.45
CA GLU A 29 1.43 -26.50 5.46
C GLU A 29 2.48 -25.89 4.53
N LYS A 30 2.57 -26.41 3.30
CA LYS A 30 3.47 -25.86 2.29
C LYS A 30 2.98 -24.43 2.04
N THR A 31 3.45 -23.50 2.86
CA THR A 31 3.21 -22.09 2.69
C THR A 31 3.73 -21.77 1.30
N ASN A 32 2.83 -21.31 0.44
CA ASN A 32 3.15 -20.85 -0.90
C ASN A 32 4.41 -19.96 -0.82
N PRO A 33 5.47 -20.22 -1.62
CA PRO A 33 6.70 -19.42 -1.59
C PRO A 33 6.46 -17.91 -1.67
N GLY A 34 5.47 -17.47 -2.46
CA GLY A 34 5.09 -16.05 -2.54
C GLY A 34 4.44 -15.53 -1.24
N ALA A 35 3.59 -16.33 -0.60
CA ALA A 35 2.99 -15.97 0.69
C ALA A 35 4.06 -15.87 1.80
N GLN A 36 5.08 -16.74 1.76
CA GLN A 36 6.21 -16.67 2.69
C GLN A 36 7.09 -15.44 2.42
N ALA A 37 7.30 -15.08 1.15
CA ALA A 37 8.11 -13.92 0.77
C ALA A 37 7.54 -12.59 1.30
N ILE A 38 6.21 -12.44 1.28
CA ILE A 38 5.55 -11.25 1.83
C ILE A 38 5.27 -11.36 3.34
N GLY A 39 5.55 -12.52 3.95
CA GLY A 39 5.27 -12.78 5.36
C GLY A 39 3.78 -12.71 5.68
N LEU A 40 2.96 -13.28 4.80
CA LEU A 40 1.51 -13.31 4.91
C LEU A 40 1.07 -13.95 6.24
N ILE A 41 0.16 -13.28 6.95
CA ILE A 41 -0.41 -13.73 8.24
C ILE A 41 -1.89 -14.07 8.08
N GLU A 42 -2.65 -13.20 7.42
CA GLU A 42 -4.09 -13.38 7.19
C GLU A 42 -4.42 -13.12 5.71
N ASN A 43 -5.28 -13.96 5.15
CA ASN A 43 -5.77 -13.85 3.78
C ASN A 43 -7.18 -14.45 3.71
N SER A 44 -8.15 -13.62 4.03
CA SER A 44 -9.57 -13.93 3.96
C SER A 44 -10.27 -12.92 3.06
N ASN A 45 -11.57 -13.14 2.81
CA ASN A 45 -12.38 -12.21 2.04
C ASN A 45 -12.58 -10.83 2.69
N LYS A 46 -12.16 -10.64 3.95
CA LYS A 46 -12.32 -9.38 4.68
C LYS A 46 -11.03 -8.85 5.27
N GLU A 47 -9.95 -9.62 5.24
CA GLU A 47 -8.70 -9.22 5.86
C GLU A 47 -7.53 -9.78 5.06
N PHE A 48 -6.57 -8.90 4.80
CA PHE A 48 -5.29 -9.26 4.20
C PHE A 48 -4.20 -8.57 5.01
N SER A 49 -3.28 -9.33 5.60
CA SER A 49 -2.22 -8.78 6.44
C SER A 49 -0.96 -9.62 6.45
N GLY A 50 0.17 -8.99 6.78
CA GLY A 50 1.46 -9.67 6.85
C GLY A 50 2.55 -8.83 7.50
N LYS A 51 3.72 -9.44 7.63
CA LYS A 51 4.93 -8.83 8.19
C LYS A 51 6.14 -9.19 7.35
N ILE A 52 6.73 -8.19 6.72
CA ILE A 52 7.91 -8.32 5.89
C ILE A 52 9.08 -7.56 6.52
N SER A 53 10.29 -8.08 6.36
CA SER A 53 11.52 -7.39 6.75
C SER A 53 12.36 -7.18 5.50
N ILE A 54 12.56 -5.92 5.12
CA ILE A 54 13.42 -5.51 4.01
C ILE A 54 14.54 -4.67 4.61
N ASP A 55 15.79 -5.05 4.34
CA ASP A 55 16.99 -4.43 4.89
C ASP A 55 16.92 -4.20 6.40
N ASN A 56 16.70 -2.96 6.84
CA ASN A 56 16.62 -2.57 8.26
C ASN A 56 15.18 -2.21 8.71
N SER A 57 14.20 -2.30 7.81
CA SER A 57 12.81 -1.96 8.09
C SER A 57 11.98 -3.19 8.37
N LYS A 58 11.33 -3.20 9.54
CA LYS A 58 10.28 -4.17 9.88
C LYS A 58 8.94 -3.55 9.54
N ILE A 59 8.28 -4.07 8.52
CA ILE A 59 7.04 -3.55 7.97
C ILE A 59 5.93 -4.54 8.31
N ALA A 60 4.93 -4.10 9.07
CA ALA A 60 3.65 -4.78 9.17
C ALA A 60 2.64 -4.03 8.30
N TYR A 61 1.91 -4.75 7.47
CA TYR A 61 0.89 -4.19 6.59
C TYR A 61 -0.43 -4.93 6.82
N GLY A 62 -1.54 -4.24 6.60
CA GLY A 62 -2.83 -4.87 6.68
C GLY A 62 -3.96 -4.00 6.14
N VAL A 63 -5.01 -4.69 5.74
CA VAL A 63 -6.31 -4.08 5.43
C VAL A 63 -7.43 -4.94 5.99
N ILE A 64 -8.43 -4.28 6.58
CA ILE A 64 -9.65 -4.88 7.09
C ILE A 64 -10.84 -4.25 6.37
N GLN A 65 -11.72 -5.09 5.84
CA GLN A 65 -12.98 -4.70 5.23
C GLN A 65 -14.07 -4.55 6.30
N ASN A 66 -14.38 -3.31 6.66
CA ASN A 66 -15.43 -2.98 7.64
C ASN A 66 -16.84 -3.14 7.01
N SER A 67 -16.99 -2.75 5.74
CA SER A 67 -18.18 -2.96 4.92
C SER A 67 -17.77 -3.14 3.45
N GLU A 68 -18.72 -3.37 2.53
CA GLU A 68 -18.43 -3.55 1.09
C GLU A 68 -17.56 -2.46 0.49
N LEU A 69 -17.72 -1.21 0.95
CA LEU A 69 -17.09 -0.01 0.42
C LEU A 69 -16.30 0.78 1.49
N ASN A 70 -16.02 0.17 2.65
CA ASN A 70 -15.30 0.83 3.75
C ASN A 70 -14.18 -0.06 4.28
N TYR A 71 -12.94 0.44 4.22
CA TYR A 71 -11.74 -0.33 4.54
C TYR A 71 -10.84 0.42 5.52
N THR A 72 -10.30 -0.28 6.50
CA THR A 72 -9.22 0.22 7.38
C THR A 72 -7.90 -0.34 6.90
N ILE A 73 -6.99 0.53 6.47
CA ILE A 73 -5.63 0.18 6.07
C ILE A 73 -4.67 0.58 7.19
N SER A 74 -3.68 -0.27 7.49
CA SER A 74 -2.64 -0.01 8.48
C SER A 74 -1.27 -0.36 7.94
N VAL A 75 -0.29 0.52 8.18
CA VAL A 75 1.13 0.26 7.96
C VAL A 75 1.89 0.63 9.23
N ASN A 76 2.73 -0.28 9.70
CA ASN A 76 3.67 -0.04 10.78
C ASN A 76 5.09 -0.29 10.29
N ILE A 77 5.96 0.71 10.38
CA ILE A 77 7.38 0.58 10.05
C ILE A 77 8.20 0.89 11.30
N ASN A 78 8.97 -0.08 11.80
CA ASN A 78 9.84 0.11 12.96
C ASN A 78 9.12 0.74 14.18
N ASN A 79 7.88 0.30 14.46
CA ASN A 79 7.00 0.81 15.53
C ASN A 79 6.38 2.19 15.26
N LYS A 80 6.44 2.71 14.03
CA LYS A 80 5.74 3.91 13.59
C LYS A 80 4.52 3.51 12.79
N GLU A 81 3.33 3.78 13.33
CA GLU A 81 2.07 3.35 12.73
C GLU A 81 1.32 4.50 12.06
N ILE A 82 0.82 4.22 10.84
CA ILE A 82 -0.14 5.05 10.14
C ILE A 82 -1.33 4.17 9.78
N THR A 83 -2.53 4.71 9.99
CA THR A 83 -3.76 4.06 9.54
C THR A 83 -4.57 5.01 8.67
N ALA A 84 -5.40 4.45 7.80
CA ALA A 84 -6.37 5.20 7.02
C ALA A 84 -7.69 4.44 6.95
N VAL A 85 -8.80 5.17 7.03
CA VAL A 85 -10.12 4.64 6.70
C VAL A 85 -10.52 5.17 5.34
N VAL A 86 -10.62 4.28 4.36
CA VAL A 86 -11.10 4.61 3.02
C VAL A 86 -12.59 4.29 2.96
N ASP A 87 -13.39 5.31 2.66
CA ASP A 87 -14.84 5.21 2.48
C ASP A 87 -15.18 5.57 1.03
N TYR A 88 -15.47 4.55 0.23
CA TYR A 88 -15.82 4.70 -1.18
C TYR A 88 -17.23 5.23 -1.40
N GLU A 89 -18.16 4.99 -0.46
CA GLU A 89 -19.53 5.50 -0.56
C GLU A 89 -19.53 7.03 -0.46
N ASN A 90 -18.72 7.56 0.46
CA ASN A 90 -18.59 9.00 0.69
C ASN A 90 -17.40 9.62 -0.05
N SER A 91 -16.63 8.85 -0.82
CA SER A 91 -15.36 9.27 -1.44
C SER A 91 -14.43 10.02 -0.48
N THR A 92 -14.22 9.48 0.73
CA THR A 92 -13.34 10.09 1.73
C THR A 92 -12.22 9.17 2.19
N ILE A 93 -11.11 9.77 2.60
CA ILE A 93 -9.99 9.08 3.25
C ILE A 93 -9.70 9.80 4.57
N ASP A 94 -9.88 9.10 5.69
CA ASP A 94 -9.51 9.59 7.02
C ASP A 94 -8.16 9.01 7.43
N PHE A 95 -7.10 9.79 7.25
CA PHE A 95 -5.76 9.46 7.70
C PHE A 95 -5.64 9.69 9.21
N LYS A 96 -5.14 8.69 9.92
CA LYS A 96 -4.83 8.73 11.34
C LYS A 96 -3.36 8.41 11.54
N ALA A 97 -2.62 9.42 11.96
CA ALA A 97 -1.20 9.35 12.27
C ALA A 97 -0.89 10.28 13.44
N ALA A 98 0.00 9.82 14.32
CA ALA A 98 0.47 10.56 15.50
C ALA A 98 1.77 11.30 15.19
N ASP A 99 1.72 12.21 14.21
CA ASP A 99 2.87 12.99 13.73
C ASP A 99 4.05 12.08 13.35
N VAL A 100 3.76 11.06 12.56
CA VAL A 100 4.73 10.03 12.18
C VAL A 100 5.62 10.52 11.04
N GLN A 101 6.92 10.30 11.16
CA GLN A 101 7.88 10.58 10.09
C GLN A 101 8.66 9.32 9.73
N PHE A 102 8.51 8.85 8.50
CA PHE A 102 9.35 7.81 7.92
C PHE A 102 10.64 8.42 7.37
N SER A 103 11.76 7.72 7.56
CA SER A 103 13.01 8.04 6.87
C SER A 103 12.92 7.73 5.38
N ASP A 104 13.84 8.28 4.58
CA ASP A 104 13.88 7.99 3.15
C ASP A 104 14.11 6.50 2.86
N MET A 105 14.93 5.82 3.66
CA MET A 105 15.12 4.37 3.54
C MET A 105 13.85 3.59 3.91
N GLU A 106 13.16 3.94 5.00
CA GLU A 106 11.90 3.29 5.39
C GLU A 106 10.83 3.40 4.29
N LYS A 107 10.79 4.53 3.58
CA LYS A 107 9.89 4.72 2.44
C LYS A 107 10.30 3.90 1.22
N VAL A 108 11.59 3.80 0.91
CA VAL A 108 12.11 2.92 -0.15
C VAL A 108 11.74 1.46 0.16
N ASP A 109 11.96 1.01 1.39
CA ASP A 109 11.62 -0.33 1.84
C ASP A 109 10.09 -0.56 1.77
N LEU A 110 9.27 0.44 2.11
CA LEU A 110 7.82 0.39 1.94
C LEU A 110 7.43 0.23 0.47
N LEU A 111 8.05 1.00 -0.44
CA LEU A 111 7.77 0.89 -1.88
C LEU A 111 8.17 -0.50 -2.42
N MET A 112 9.31 -1.04 -1.98
CA MET A 112 9.76 -2.38 -2.36
C MET A 112 8.79 -3.45 -1.86
N SER A 113 8.38 -3.40 -0.59
CA SER A 113 7.39 -4.35 -0.06
C SER A 113 6.04 -4.26 -0.79
N THR A 114 5.63 -3.06 -1.19
CA THR A 114 4.42 -2.85 -1.98
C THR A 114 4.51 -3.55 -3.34
N ALA A 115 5.69 -3.52 -3.96
CA ALA A 115 5.95 -4.21 -5.23
C ALA A 115 5.89 -5.73 -5.07
N ASP A 116 6.49 -6.27 -4.00
CA ASP A 116 6.48 -7.72 -3.71
C ASP A 116 5.06 -8.23 -3.43
N ILE A 117 4.25 -7.47 -2.69
CA ILE A 117 2.82 -7.79 -2.45
C ILE A 117 2.03 -7.76 -3.74
N ALA A 118 2.28 -6.76 -4.60
CA ALA A 118 1.61 -6.69 -5.89
C ALA A 118 1.99 -7.87 -6.81
N GLU A 119 3.26 -8.30 -6.78
CA GLU A 119 3.74 -9.47 -7.54
C GLU A 119 3.05 -10.76 -7.07
N TYR A 120 2.95 -10.96 -5.75
CA TYR A 120 2.19 -12.07 -5.16
C TYR A 120 0.75 -12.12 -5.70
N PHE A 121 0.05 -10.99 -5.81
CA PHE A 121 -1.31 -11.00 -6.35
C PHE A 121 -1.41 -11.38 -7.83
N LEU A 122 -0.40 -11.09 -8.64
CA LEU A 122 -0.42 -11.44 -10.05
C LEU A 122 -0.13 -12.92 -10.25
N GLU A 123 0.92 -13.40 -9.59
CA GLU A 123 1.45 -14.73 -9.80
C GLU A 123 0.59 -15.77 -9.07
N GLU A 124 0.24 -15.49 -7.81
CA GLU A 124 -0.38 -16.46 -6.93
C GLU A 124 -1.90 -16.29 -6.81
N LYS A 125 -2.43 -15.07 -6.98
CA LYS A 125 -3.89 -14.82 -7.07
C LYS A 125 -4.41 -14.72 -8.50
N GLU A 126 -3.62 -15.06 -9.52
CA GLU A 126 -4.00 -14.97 -10.95
C GLU A 126 -4.53 -13.56 -11.34
N ALA A 127 -3.93 -12.51 -10.77
CA ALA A 127 -4.36 -11.11 -10.91
C ALA A 127 -5.78 -10.81 -10.40
N LYS A 128 -6.35 -11.66 -9.54
CA LYS A 128 -7.60 -11.38 -8.81
C LYS A 128 -7.27 -10.63 -7.53
N ILE A 129 -7.28 -9.30 -7.63
CA ILE A 129 -7.10 -8.39 -6.51
C ILE A 129 -8.47 -7.90 -6.06
N ASP A 130 -8.77 -8.10 -4.78
CA ASP A 130 -9.99 -7.59 -4.17
C ASP A 130 -9.87 -6.07 -3.91
N MET A 131 -10.99 -5.37 -3.86
CA MET A 131 -11.00 -3.90 -3.79
C MET A 131 -10.31 -3.35 -2.52
N HIS A 132 -10.38 -4.08 -1.40
CA HIS A 132 -9.69 -3.73 -0.16
C HIS A 132 -8.17 -3.93 -0.28
N GLU A 133 -7.71 -5.01 -0.91
CA GLU A 133 -6.29 -5.27 -1.19
C GLU A 133 -5.70 -4.19 -2.13
N TYR A 134 -6.49 -3.78 -3.13
CA TYR A 134 -6.13 -2.69 -4.02
C TYR A 134 -5.95 -1.36 -3.28
N ALA A 135 -6.92 -1.00 -2.43
CA ALA A 135 -6.86 0.22 -1.63
C ALA A 135 -5.61 0.24 -0.73
N MET A 136 -5.25 -0.91 -0.16
CA MET A 136 -4.03 -1.08 0.64
C MET A 136 -2.77 -0.78 -0.20
N ILE A 137 -2.59 -1.44 -1.34
CA ILE A 137 -1.42 -1.24 -2.21
C ILE A 137 -1.28 0.25 -2.61
N LYS A 138 -2.39 0.89 -2.99
CA LYS A 138 -2.33 2.30 -3.42
C LYS A 138 -2.01 3.27 -2.31
N LEU A 139 -2.49 3.02 -1.09
CA LEU A 139 -2.12 3.83 0.07
C LEU A 139 -0.67 3.59 0.53
N MET A 140 -0.20 2.34 0.48
CA MET A 140 1.21 2.03 0.74
C MET A 140 2.12 2.73 -0.27
N GLU A 141 1.75 2.69 -1.56
CA GLU A 141 2.45 3.43 -2.61
C GLU A 141 2.45 4.93 -2.34
N TYR A 142 1.29 5.52 -2.02
CA TYR A 142 1.17 6.94 -1.66
C TYR A 142 2.07 7.33 -0.49
N TRP A 143 2.05 6.56 0.61
CA TRP A 143 2.90 6.83 1.79
C TRP A 143 4.39 6.66 1.50
N SER A 144 4.76 5.70 0.65
CA SER A 144 6.17 5.50 0.25
C SER A 144 6.71 6.64 -0.63
N GLN A 145 5.84 7.32 -1.37
CA GLN A 145 6.20 8.44 -2.24
C GLN A 145 6.12 9.79 -1.53
N ALA A 146 5.79 9.77 -0.24
CA ALA A 146 5.79 10.95 0.59
C ALA A 146 7.20 11.60 0.64
N PRO A 147 7.24 12.92 0.86
CA PRO A 147 8.47 13.71 0.95
C PRO A 147 9.54 13.18 1.89
N SER A 148 10.79 13.55 1.63
CA SER A 148 11.80 13.51 2.69
C SER A 148 11.37 14.40 3.84
N GLN A 149 11.42 13.84 5.05
CA GLN A 149 10.95 14.46 6.29
C GLN A 149 9.45 14.79 6.36
N HIS A 150 8.60 14.16 5.53
CA HIS A 150 7.16 14.30 5.69
C HIS A 150 6.69 13.81 7.05
N VAL A 151 5.91 14.65 7.72
CA VAL A 151 5.20 14.26 8.94
C VAL A 151 3.76 13.95 8.56
N PHE A 152 3.38 12.69 8.72
CA PHE A 152 2.02 12.25 8.56
C PHE A 152 1.22 12.67 9.79
N HIS A 153 0.31 13.60 9.56
CA HIS A 153 -0.66 14.07 10.56
C HIS A 153 -2.01 13.40 10.32
N SER A 154 -2.86 13.45 11.34
CA SER A 154 -4.25 13.06 11.18
C SER A 154 -4.99 14.10 10.34
N ARG A 155 -5.63 13.69 9.24
CA ARG A 155 -6.35 14.56 8.31
C ARG A 155 -7.43 13.80 7.53
N LYS A 156 -8.46 14.52 7.11
CA LYS A 156 -9.51 13.96 6.25
C LYS A 156 -9.43 14.55 4.84
N VAL A 157 -9.38 13.67 3.84
CA VAL A 157 -9.49 14.00 2.41
C VAL A 157 -10.90 13.65 1.95
N ASN A 158 -11.49 14.50 1.12
CA ASN A 158 -12.79 14.27 0.50
C ASN A 158 -12.67 14.59 -0.99
N SER A 159 -12.92 13.61 -1.85
CA SER A 159 -12.84 13.77 -3.31
C SER A 159 -13.98 14.58 -3.90
N ASP A 160 -15.13 14.62 -3.23
CA ASP A 160 -16.26 15.45 -3.63
C ASP A 160 -16.08 16.82 -2.98
N LEU A 161 -15.17 17.62 -3.53
CA LEU A 161 -14.92 18.97 -3.06
C LEU A 161 -14.81 19.96 -4.22
N ASP A 162 -15.92 20.69 -4.44
CA ASP A 162 -15.97 22.06 -4.96
C ASP A 162 -15.27 23.00 -3.97
N VAL A 163 -13.97 22.78 -3.73
CA VAL A 163 -13.14 23.62 -2.89
C VAL A 163 -12.24 24.41 -3.82
N LYS A 164 -12.33 25.74 -3.71
CA LYS A 164 -11.39 26.68 -4.31
C LYS A 164 -10.00 26.49 -3.69
N LEU A 165 -9.27 25.47 -4.14
CA LEU A 165 -7.82 25.43 -4.05
C LEU A 165 -7.23 26.31 -5.17
N ARG A 166 -5.94 26.65 -5.06
CA ARG A 166 -5.30 27.73 -5.84
C ARG A 166 -4.80 27.23 -7.20
N SER A 167 -4.41 25.96 -7.30
CA SER A 167 -4.68 25.03 -8.42
C SER A 167 -6.12 24.51 -8.27
N ARG A 168 -6.85 24.28 -9.34
CA ARG A 168 -8.20 23.70 -9.18
C ARG A 168 -8.02 22.23 -8.84
N ASN A 169 -8.21 21.84 -7.58
CA ASN A 169 -8.56 20.46 -7.29
C ASN A 169 -9.91 20.21 -7.99
N GLU A 170 -9.85 19.44 -9.07
CA GLU A 170 -10.97 19.16 -9.96
C GLU A 170 -11.71 17.89 -9.53
N GLY A 171 -11.44 17.42 -8.31
CA GLY A 171 -11.68 16.05 -7.90
C GLY A 171 -11.05 15.09 -8.90
N ILE A 172 -11.65 13.91 -9.01
CA ILE A 172 -11.07 12.84 -9.82
C ILE A 172 -11.43 13.00 -11.28
N THR A 173 -10.58 13.72 -12.00
CA THR A 173 -10.73 13.95 -13.43
C THR A 173 -9.83 13.01 -14.23
N CYS A 174 -10.44 12.02 -14.89
CA CYS A 174 -9.70 11.09 -15.74
C CYS A 174 -9.13 11.78 -16.98
N ILE A 175 -7.86 11.50 -17.30
CA ILE A 175 -7.18 11.97 -18.50
C ILE A 175 -6.73 10.80 -19.37
N ARG A 176 -6.62 11.04 -20.68
CA ARG A 176 -6.35 9.99 -21.66
C ARG A 176 -4.89 9.99 -22.13
N ARG A 177 -4.24 8.84 -22.15
CA ARG A 177 -2.88 8.67 -22.70
C ARG A 177 -2.81 9.14 -24.15
N ASN A 178 -1.67 9.71 -24.53
CA ASN A 178 -1.41 10.30 -25.84
C ASN A 178 -2.29 11.52 -26.20
N SER A 179 -3.15 11.99 -25.29
CA SER A 179 -3.78 13.31 -25.43
C SER A 179 -2.87 14.41 -24.88
N TYR A 180 -3.23 15.67 -25.15
CA TYR A 180 -2.65 16.82 -24.47
C TYR A 180 -3.65 17.32 -23.44
N VAL A 181 -3.16 17.51 -22.22
CA VAL A 181 -3.92 18.09 -21.12
C VAL A 181 -3.17 19.29 -20.60
N LYS A 182 -3.91 20.31 -20.17
CA LYS A 182 -3.38 21.51 -19.57
C LYS A 182 -3.08 21.22 -18.11
N ALA A 183 -1.82 21.12 -17.73
CA ALA A 183 -1.42 21.07 -16.33
C ALA A 183 -1.58 22.48 -15.70
N GLU A 184 -2.02 22.53 -14.45
CA GLU A 184 -2.24 23.76 -13.67
C GLU A 184 -1.70 23.53 -12.25
N TYR A 185 -0.66 24.27 -11.87
CA TYR A 185 0.07 24.11 -10.62
C TYR A 185 0.62 25.47 -10.17
N ASP A 186 1.05 25.62 -8.93
CA ASP A 186 1.73 26.82 -8.44
C ASP A 186 3.15 26.57 -7.91
N ASP A 187 3.82 27.65 -7.49
CA ASP A 187 5.12 27.58 -6.81
C ASP A 187 4.96 27.95 -5.34
N ARG A 188 6.05 27.86 -4.57
CA ARG A 188 6.07 28.23 -3.15
C ARG A 188 5.59 29.65 -2.81
N ASN A 189 5.54 30.54 -3.80
CA ASN A 189 5.10 31.93 -3.64
C ASN A 189 3.65 32.13 -4.13
N GLY A 190 2.96 31.05 -4.51
CA GLY A 190 1.61 31.05 -5.08
C GLY A 190 1.54 31.60 -6.51
N ARG A 191 2.64 31.52 -7.28
CA ARG A 191 2.60 31.89 -8.70
C ARG A 191 2.06 30.72 -9.50
N SER A 192 0.93 30.92 -10.16
CA SER A 192 0.33 29.88 -10.99
C SER A 192 1.03 29.73 -12.34
N TYR A 193 1.22 28.47 -12.73
CA TYR A 193 1.76 28.04 -14.00
C TYR A 193 0.73 27.23 -14.76
N SER A 194 0.89 27.19 -16.08
CA SER A 194 0.09 26.28 -16.88
C SER A 194 0.78 25.90 -18.17
N ASP A 195 0.86 24.59 -18.40
CA ASP A 195 1.53 23.99 -19.54
C ASP A 195 0.64 22.96 -20.23
N ASN A 196 0.68 22.91 -21.56
CA ASN A 196 0.08 21.80 -22.30
C ASN A 196 1.06 20.62 -22.31
N VAL A 197 0.73 19.56 -21.59
CA VAL A 197 1.58 18.38 -21.42
C VAL A 197 0.96 17.20 -22.14
N LYS A 198 1.79 16.45 -22.87
CA LYS A 198 1.36 15.19 -23.47
C LYS A 198 1.26 14.12 -22.38
N VAL A 199 0.05 13.58 -22.19
CA VAL A 199 -0.24 12.52 -21.23
C VAL A 199 0.59 11.29 -21.58
N GLY A 200 1.39 10.83 -20.62
CA GLY A 200 2.27 9.68 -20.74
C GLY A 200 3.62 9.96 -21.41
N SER A 201 3.98 11.22 -21.57
CA SER A 201 5.31 11.61 -22.03
C SER A 201 6.41 11.31 -21.00
N LYS A 202 7.66 11.31 -21.46
CA LYS A 202 8.85 11.13 -20.63
C LYS A 202 9.79 12.33 -20.80
N PRO A 203 9.62 13.41 -20.01
CA PRO A 203 10.40 14.63 -20.20
C PRO A 203 11.85 14.51 -19.70
N ARG A 204 12.18 13.56 -18.79
CA ARG A 204 13.57 13.36 -18.31
C ARG A 204 13.96 11.87 -18.28
N ALA A 205 15.26 11.58 -18.21
CA ALA A 205 15.79 10.21 -18.28
C ALA A 205 15.17 9.25 -17.24
N ASN A 206 14.87 9.75 -16.04
CA ASN A 206 14.27 9.00 -14.92
C ASN A 206 12.96 9.66 -14.44
N TYR A 207 12.25 10.33 -15.35
CA TYR A 207 11.00 11.00 -15.02
C TYR A 207 10.06 10.97 -16.22
N GLY A 208 8.93 10.27 -16.09
CA GLY A 208 7.98 10.10 -17.17
C GLY A 208 6.65 9.52 -16.72
N CYS A 209 5.82 9.20 -17.71
CA CYS A 209 4.42 8.86 -17.53
C CYS A 209 3.58 9.99 -16.96
N MET A 210 3.85 11.22 -17.43
CA MET A 210 3.16 12.44 -17.03
C MET A 210 1.63 12.26 -16.94
N GLY A 211 1.09 12.41 -15.73
CA GLY A 211 -0.33 12.24 -15.43
C GLY A 211 -0.73 10.88 -14.90
N ARG A 212 0.22 9.99 -14.63
CA ARG A 212 -0.01 8.70 -14.00
C ARG A 212 0.16 8.85 -12.49
N CYS A 213 -0.81 8.39 -11.70
CA CYS A 213 -0.70 8.40 -10.25
C CYS A 213 0.25 7.33 -9.73
N GLY A 214 1.45 7.74 -9.33
CA GLY A 214 2.50 6.88 -8.82
C GLY A 214 3.85 7.19 -9.43
N ALA A 215 4.93 6.76 -8.78
CA ALA A 215 6.29 6.96 -9.25
C ALA A 215 6.54 6.23 -10.57
N ASP A 216 7.19 6.96 -11.49
CA ASP A 216 7.64 6.51 -12.80
C ASP A 216 6.49 5.97 -13.69
N CYS A 217 6.86 5.53 -14.90
CA CYS A 217 6.05 4.65 -15.73
C CYS A 217 5.89 3.24 -15.14
N GLY A 218 5.86 3.11 -13.80
CA GLY A 218 6.10 1.91 -13.02
C GLY A 218 5.55 0.63 -13.63
N ARG A 219 6.27 -0.46 -13.35
CA ARG A 219 6.06 -1.81 -13.89
C ARG A 219 4.56 -2.14 -14.06
N TRP A 220 4.18 -2.64 -15.24
CA TRP A 220 2.82 -2.85 -15.80
C TRP A 220 1.70 -3.15 -14.80
N TRP A 221 2.00 -3.83 -13.69
CA TRP A 221 1.07 -4.66 -12.96
C TRP A 221 0.35 -4.05 -11.77
N ILE A 222 0.76 -2.89 -11.24
CA ILE A 222 -0.09 -2.15 -10.30
C ILE A 222 -1.06 -1.31 -11.15
N PRO A 223 -2.38 -1.58 -11.11
CA PRO A 223 -3.34 -0.75 -11.81
C PRO A 223 -3.18 0.70 -11.36
N SER A 224 -2.92 1.58 -12.32
CA SER A 224 -2.67 2.99 -12.07
C SER A 224 -3.75 3.83 -12.72
N ALA A 225 -4.09 4.92 -12.05
CA ALA A 225 -4.97 5.93 -12.60
C ALA A 225 -4.17 6.91 -13.44
N TRP A 226 -4.80 7.43 -14.49
CA TRP A 226 -4.36 8.61 -15.23
C TRP A 226 -5.35 9.73 -14.95
N THR A 227 -4.94 10.68 -14.12
CA THR A 227 -5.82 11.73 -13.62
C THR A 227 -5.14 13.09 -13.69
N LYS A 228 -5.96 14.12 -13.53
CA LYS A 228 -5.56 15.50 -13.69
C LYS A 228 -4.69 16.02 -12.54
N ASP A 229 -5.00 15.71 -11.29
CA ASP A 229 -4.17 16.18 -10.15
C ASP A 229 -2.80 15.49 -10.17
N CYS A 230 -2.75 14.21 -10.58
CA CYS A 230 -1.48 13.53 -10.84
C CYS A 230 -0.68 14.17 -11.99
N MET A 231 -1.33 14.74 -13.02
CA MET A 231 -0.66 15.48 -14.09
C MET A 231 -0.12 16.83 -13.60
N ASP A 232 -0.87 17.53 -12.77
CA ASP A 232 -0.48 18.82 -12.20
C ASP A 232 0.76 18.66 -11.32
N HIS A 233 0.72 17.69 -10.39
CA HIS A 233 1.86 17.32 -9.57
C HIS A 233 3.07 16.91 -10.42
N ASP A 234 2.86 16.10 -11.47
CA ASP A 234 3.95 15.65 -12.31
C ASP A 234 4.62 16.79 -13.07
N GLN A 235 3.83 17.69 -13.63
CA GLN A 235 4.36 18.83 -14.37
C GLN A 235 5.04 19.82 -13.44
N CYS A 236 4.47 20.11 -12.26
CA CYS A 236 5.12 20.91 -11.23
C CYS A 236 6.50 20.33 -10.89
N SER A 237 6.53 19.03 -10.60
CA SER A 237 7.75 18.32 -10.23
C SER A 237 8.79 18.28 -11.35
N ASN A 238 8.34 18.23 -12.61
CA ASN A 238 9.21 18.34 -13.77
C ASN A 238 9.85 19.72 -13.90
N ILE A 239 9.08 20.79 -13.71
CA ILE A 239 9.54 22.17 -13.89
C ILE A 239 10.43 22.64 -12.74
N PHE A 240 10.07 22.33 -11.49
CA PHE A 240 10.83 22.75 -10.32
C PHE A 240 11.91 21.75 -9.88
N ASN A 241 12.04 20.63 -10.61
CA ASN A 241 12.89 19.51 -10.20
C ASN A 241 12.56 19.07 -8.76
N ALA A 242 11.27 19.08 -8.43
CA ALA A 242 10.79 18.69 -7.11
C ALA A 242 11.10 17.21 -6.88
N SER A 243 11.56 16.92 -5.67
CA SER A 243 11.77 15.55 -5.17
C SER A 243 11.17 15.39 -3.77
N GLY A 244 10.53 16.44 -3.27
CA GLY A 244 10.03 16.53 -1.92
C GLY A 244 8.56 16.20 -1.79
N GLY A 245 7.85 15.56 -2.74
CA GLY A 245 6.42 15.22 -2.64
C GLY A 245 5.55 16.31 -1.96
N SER A 246 4.61 15.92 -1.09
CA SER A 246 3.83 16.75 -0.13
C SER A 246 4.51 17.94 0.60
N SER A 247 5.84 17.97 0.78
CA SER A 247 6.57 19.01 1.49
C SER A 247 7.56 19.74 0.59
N ASP A 248 7.55 19.45 -0.72
CA ASP A 248 8.22 20.29 -1.67
C ASP A 248 7.58 21.68 -1.56
N PRO A 249 8.37 22.72 -1.32
CA PRO A 249 7.80 24.04 -1.14
C PRO A 249 7.04 24.50 -2.38
N ASN A 250 7.33 23.95 -3.57
CA ASN A 250 6.65 24.30 -4.81
C ASN A 250 5.53 23.34 -5.20
N CYS A 251 5.67 22.03 -4.94
CA CYS A 251 4.76 21.02 -5.51
C CYS A 251 4.05 20.13 -4.48
N GLY A 252 4.15 20.50 -3.19
CA GLY A 252 3.66 19.66 -2.10
C GLY A 252 2.16 19.68 -1.94
N ASP A 253 1.54 20.81 -2.22
CA ASP A 253 0.09 20.92 -2.30
C ASP A 253 -0.47 20.07 -3.44
N GLU A 254 0.08 20.08 -4.65
CA GLU A 254 -0.39 19.23 -5.74
C GLU A 254 -0.24 17.73 -5.42
N PHE A 255 0.82 17.33 -4.70
CA PHE A 255 0.95 15.95 -4.21
C PHE A 255 -0.16 15.58 -3.23
N ASN A 256 -0.56 16.51 -2.35
CA ASN A 256 -1.63 16.28 -1.40
C ASN A 256 -3.00 16.23 -2.07
N GLU A 257 -3.21 17.07 -3.09
CA GLU A 257 -4.41 17.06 -3.92
C GLU A 257 -4.57 15.71 -4.62
N ALA A 258 -3.50 15.20 -5.23
CA ALA A 258 -3.51 13.90 -5.91
C ALA A 258 -3.72 12.68 -4.99
N ALA A 259 -3.79 12.83 -3.66
CA ALA A 259 -3.88 11.71 -2.74
C ALA A 259 -5.13 10.84 -2.96
N ASP A 260 -6.24 11.46 -3.35
CA ASP A 260 -7.50 10.77 -3.59
C ASP A 260 -7.54 10.11 -4.98
N ASP A 261 -6.91 10.73 -5.98
CA ASP A 261 -6.65 10.18 -7.31
C ASP A 261 -5.87 8.85 -7.27
N TYR A 262 -4.94 8.69 -6.34
CA TYR A 262 -4.20 7.44 -6.14
C TYR A 262 -5.13 6.26 -5.81
N VAL A 263 -6.16 6.47 -4.99
CA VAL A 263 -7.01 5.40 -4.47
C VAL A 263 -8.27 5.23 -5.33
N PHE A 264 -8.93 6.33 -5.64
CA PHE A 264 -10.24 6.32 -6.28
C PHE A 264 -10.16 6.44 -7.82
N GLY A 265 -9.04 6.89 -8.40
CA GLY A 265 -8.90 7.08 -9.84
C GLY A 265 -9.07 5.80 -10.66
N VAL A 266 -8.53 4.68 -10.20
CA VAL A 266 -8.69 3.38 -10.90
C VAL A 266 -10.12 2.86 -10.81
N LEU A 267 -10.79 3.09 -9.67
CA LEU A 267 -12.18 2.66 -9.47
C LEU A 267 -13.16 3.49 -10.28
N ARG A 268 -12.86 4.78 -10.49
CA ARG A 268 -13.56 5.62 -11.48
C ARG A 268 -13.21 5.26 -12.94
N GLY A 269 -12.33 4.29 -13.16
CA GLY A 269 -11.99 3.77 -14.49
C GLY A 269 -11.00 4.63 -15.26
N CYS A 270 -10.21 5.49 -14.58
CA CYS A 270 -9.22 6.36 -15.18
C CYS A 270 -7.99 5.58 -15.69
N ARG A 271 -8.16 4.71 -16.70
CA ARG A 271 -7.13 3.78 -17.16
C ARG A 271 -6.08 4.38 -18.10
N GLY A 272 -6.32 5.60 -18.60
CA GLY A 272 -5.44 6.30 -19.53
C GLY A 272 -5.58 5.85 -20.98
#